data_AF-A0A957H6C1-F1
#
_entry.id   AF-A0A957H6C1-F1
#
_cell.length_a   1.000
_cell.length_b   1.000
_cell.length_c   1.000
_cell.angle_alpha   90.00
_cell.angle_beta   90.00
_cell.angle_gamma   90.00
#
_symmetry.space_group_name_H-M   'P 1'
#
loop_
_entity.id
_entity.type
_entity.pdbx_description
1 polymer ?
#
loop_
_entity_poly.entity_id
_entity_poly.type
_entity_poly.pdbx_seq_one_letter_code
_entity_poly.pdbx_strand_id
1 'polypeptide(L)'
;MRWYRRLRWRLVGIQVLVVLIGVSSVLLAVRLLIGDARQTIIEPALRPYIADETDILKIEDELLAALGRTVLIAVSVAGVGAIGAGLVASFLLWRTMVIPLRTLAAAGQRIADGRYSERVPIPVQGGEALQQVAINFNEMASSLEQVEEQRITLIGNVTHELRTPLTGLKGLIEGVEDGIYKPEPKTFKRIGREMDRLTRLIDDIQNLSRIEAAAIHLEFRAFSLEELVRQVTSHMRGMASA
;
A
#
# COMPACT_ATOMS: atom_id res chain seq x y z
N MET A 1 11.70 15.07 -5.60
CA MET A 1 13.04 14.42 -5.76
C MET A 1 14.06 14.70 -4.64
N ARG A 2 14.00 15.80 -3.87
CA ARG A 2 15.01 16.14 -2.84
C ARG A 2 15.11 15.17 -1.63
N TRP A 3 14.04 14.45 -1.30
CA TRP A 3 14.04 13.49 -0.18
C TRP A 3 14.76 12.16 -0.51
N TYR A 4 14.87 11.80 -1.80
CA TYR A 4 15.54 10.57 -2.27
C TYR A 4 17.05 10.57 -1.98
N ARG A 5 17.73 11.72 -2.21
CA ARG A 5 19.14 11.87 -1.83
C ARG A 5 19.28 11.70 -0.32
N ARG A 6 18.44 12.32 0.51
CA ARG A 6 18.57 12.26 1.98
C ARG A 6 18.47 10.84 2.53
N LEU A 7 17.57 9.99 2.02
CA LEU A 7 17.42 8.63 2.54
C LEU A 7 18.58 7.70 2.10
N ARG A 8 19.04 7.82 0.84
CA ARG A 8 20.24 7.11 0.38
C ARG A 8 21.50 7.53 1.15
N TRP A 9 21.69 8.84 1.36
CA TRP A 9 22.81 9.35 2.16
C TRP A 9 22.73 8.95 3.63
N ARG A 10 21.54 8.75 4.19
CA ARG A 10 21.37 8.28 5.57
C ARG A 10 21.77 6.82 5.74
N LEU A 11 21.32 5.92 4.86
CA LEU A 11 21.69 4.51 4.93
C LEU A 11 23.18 4.30 4.64
N VAL A 12 23.71 4.97 3.63
CA VAL A 12 25.15 4.97 3.34
C VAL A 12 25.94 5.58 4.50
N GLY A 13 25.46 6.68 5.07
CA GLY A 13 26.08 7.34 6.23
C GLY A 13 26.16 6.43 7.46
N ILE A 14 25.10 5.65 7.74
CA ILE A 14 25.09 4.69 8.86
C ILE A 14 26.07 3.55 8.62
N GLN A 15 26.14 2.98 7.41
CA GLN A 15 27.12 1.92 7.12
C GLN A 15 28.55 2.42 7.21
N VAL A 16 28.84 3.60 6.67
CA VAL A 16 30.17 4.23 6.78
C VAL A 16 30.51 4.46 8.26
N LEU A 17 29.56 4.94 9.07
CA LEU A 17 29.76 5.13 10.51
C LEU A 17 30.05 3.80 11.22
N VAL A 18 29.30 2.73 10.93
CA VAL A 18 29.51 1.40 11.52
C VAL A 18 30.90 0.85 11.19
N VAL A 19 31.33 0.99 9.92
CA VAL A 19 32.67 0.56 9.51
C VAL A 19 33.75 1.41 10.16
N LEU A 20 33.58 2.74 10.23
CA LEU A 20 34.54 3.62 10.90
C LEU A 20 34.67 3.30 12.40
N ILE A 21 33.56 3.00 13.08
CA ILE A 21 33.57 2.58 14.49
C ILE A 21 34.28 1.23 14.62
N GLY A 22 33.99 0.27 13.73
CA GLY A 22 34.65 -1.04 13.72
C GLY A 22 36.16 -0.92 13.53
N VAL A 23 36.60 -0.16 12.53
CA VAL A 23 38.01 0.11 12.24
C VAL A 23 38.70 0.82 13.41
N SER A 24 38.07 1.86 13.96
CA SER A 24 38.65 2.63 15.08
C SER A 24 38.74 1.80 16.35
N SER A 25 37.74 0.95 16.61
CA SER A 25 37.73 -0.01 17.73
C SER A 25 38.88 -1.00 17.62
N VAL A 26 39.10 -1.59 16.44
CA VAL A 26 40.19 -2.56 16.23
C VAL A 26 41.57 -1.90 16.36
N LEU A 27 41.75 -0.70 15.78
CA LEU A 27 43.00 0.05 15.93
C LEU A 27 43.30 0.41 17.39
N LEU A 28 42.28 0.80 18.15
CA LEU A 28 42.40 1.08 19.57
C LEU A 28 42.76 -0.19 20.36
N ALA A 29 42.05 -1.29 20.11
CA ALA A 29 42.31 -2.58 20.76
C ALA A 29 43.74 -3.07 20.51
N VAL A 30 44.24 -2.94 19.28
CA VAL A 30 45.62 -3.34 18.98
C VAL A 30 46.63 -2.43 19.67
N ARG A 31 46.42 -1.11 19.70
CA ARG A 31 47.31 -0.21 20.45
C ARG A 31 47.39 -0.56 21.93
N LEU A 32 46.25 -0.90 22.54
CA LEU A 32 46.19 -1.32 23.94
C LEU A 32 46.91 -2.65 24.17
N LEU A 33 46.67 -3.66 23.31
CA LEU A 33 47.32 -4.98 23.39
C LEU A 33 48.83 -4.93 23.16
N ILE A 34 49.29 -4.09 22.21
CA ILE A 34 50.72 -3.87 21.95
C ILE A 34 51.40 -3.24 23.18
N GLY A 35 50.75 -2.27 23.82
CA GLY A 35 51.25 -1.65 25.05
C GLY A 35 51.33 -2.63 26.21
N ASP A 36 50.32 -3.47 26.39
CA ASP A 36 50.25 -4.48 27.44
C ASP A 36 51.29 -5.60 27.24
N ALA A 37 51.46 -6.07 25.99
CA ALA A 37 52.45 -7.07 25.63
C ALA A 37 53.89 -6.59 25.84
N ARG A 38 54.15 -5.30 25.62
CA ARG A 38 55.46 -4.68 25.86
C ARG A 38 55.88 -4.86 27.32
N GLN A 39 55.05 -4.44 28.27
CA GLN A 39 55.39 -4.46 29.69
C GLN A 39 55.34 -5.86 30.31
N THR A 40 54.45 -6.72 29.83
CA THR A 40 54.16 -8.00 30.50
C THR A 40 54.97 -9.16 29.95
N ILE A 41 55.34 -9.12 28.66
CA ILE A 41 55.95 -10.26 27.96
C ILE A 41 57.32 -9.89 27.42
N ILE A 42 57.43 -8.81 26.64
CA ILE A 42 58.64 -8.52 25.86
C ILE A 42 59.76 -7.99 26.77
N GLU A 43 59.50 -6.92 27.50
CA GLU A 43 60.47 -6.27 28.39
C GLU A 43 61.05 -7.23 29.45
N PRO A 44 60.25 -7.99 30.23
CA PRO A 44 60.80 -8.93 31.22
C PRO A 44 61.52 -10.15 30.60
N ALA A 45 61.17 -10.57 29.39
CA ALA A 45 61.80 -11.72 28.72
C ALA A 45 63.16 -11.39 28.09
N LEU A 46 63.35 -10.15 27.62
CA LEU A 46 64.60 -9.68 27.01
C LEU A 46 65.59 -9.11 28.04
N ARG A 47 65.10 -8.61 29.19
CA ARG A 47 65.91 -8.09 30.30
C ARG A 47 67.09 -8.97 30.76
N PRO A 48 67.02 -10.32 30.75
CA PRO A 48 68.15 -11.16 31.16
C PRO A 48 69.24 -11.35 30.09
N TYR A 49 68.94 -11.05 28.82
CA TYR A 49 69.79 -11.42 27.68
C TYR A 49 70.53 -10.24 27.03
N ILE A 50 70.18 -9.01 27.37
CA ILE A 50 70.75 -7.81 26.75
C ILE A 50 71.28 -6.89 27.86
N ALA A 51 72.58 -6.58 27.80
CA ALA A 51 73.29 -5.79 28.81
C ALA A 51 73.16 -4.26 28.61
N ASP A 52 72.78 -3.83 27.41
CA ASP A 52 72.63 -2.43 27.04
C ASP A 52 71.15 -2.10 26.82
N GLU A 53 70.59 -1.27 27.70
CA GLU A 53 69.18 -0.88 27.71
C GLU A 53 68.78 -0.21 26.38
N THR A 54 69.72 0.44 25.69
CA THR A 54 69.52 1.05 24.37
C THR A 54 69.30 0.07 23.22
N ASP A 55 69.81 -1.17 23.29
CA ASP A 55 69.56 -2.18 22.25
C ASP A 55 68.22 -2.92 22.47
N ILE A 56 67.77 -3.06 23.73
CA ILE A 56 66.41 -3.54 24.05
C ILE A 56 65.37 -2.59 23.47
N LEU A 57 65.53 -1.28 23.71
CA LEU A 57 64.59 -0.26 23.26
C LEU A 57 64.48 -0.20 21.72
N LYS A 58 65.59 -0.39 21.00
CA LYS A 58 65.56 -0.41 19.52
C LYS A 58 64.85 -1.62 18.95
N ILE A 59 65.12 -2.82 19.47
CA ILE A 59 64.48 -4.06 19.00
C ILE A 59 62.96 -4.02 19.32
N GLU A 60 62.60 -3.52 20.49
CA GLU A 60 61.19 -3.27 20.84
C GLU A 60 60.54 -2.29 19.86
N ASP A 61 61.11 -1.11 19.65
CA ASP A 61 60.52 -0.10 18.78
C ASP A 61 60.38 -0.58 17.33
N GLU A 62 61.35 -1.34 16.80
CA GLU A 62 61.26 -1.95 15.47
C GLU A 62 60.16 -3.01 15.37
N LEU A 63 60.04 -3.89 16.37
CA LEU A 63 59.01 -4.93 16.39
C LEU A 63 57.60 -4.33 16.54
N LEU A 64 57.43 -3.37 17.44
CA LEU A 64 56.16 -2.69 17.68
C LEU A 64 55.74 -1.86 16.46
N ALA A 65 56.70 -1.22 15.76
CA ALA A 65 56.44 -0.51 14.52
C ALA A 65 56.03 -1.46 13.37
N ALA A 66 56.70 -2.61 13.24
CA ALA A 66 56.37 -3.62 12.24
C ALA A 66 54.97 -4.24 12.46
N LEU A 67 54.64 -4.58 13.71
CA LEU A 67 53.32 -5.08 14.09
C LEU A 67 52.23 -4.03 13.85
N GLY A 68 52.46 -2.79 14.27
CA GLY A 68 51.52 -1.68 14.08
C GLY A 68 51.24 -1.41 12.60
N ARG A 69 52.26 -1.43 11.74
CA ARG A 69 52.11 -1.24 10.30
C ARG A 69 51.31 -2.37 9.66
N THR A 70 51.59 -3.62 10.02
CA THR A 70 50.89 -4.80 9.49
C THR A 70 49.42 -4.78 9.86
N VAL A 71 49.11 -4.47 11.12
CA VAL A 71 47.73 -4.31 11.60
C VAL A 71 47.03 -3.16 10.88
N LEU A 72 47.68 -2.01 10.73
CA LEU A 72 47.07 -0.85 10.08
C LEU A 72 46.66 -1.17 8.64
N ILE A 73 47.51 -1.88 7.89
CA ILE A 73 47.19 -2.34 6.53
C ILE A 73 46.03 -3.34 6.57
N ALA A 74 46.07 -4.33 7.46
CA ALA A 74 45.02 -5.34 7.59
C ALA A 74 43.65 -4.71 7.90
N VAL A 75 43.58 -3.79 8.85
CA VAL A 75 42.36 -3.07 9.21
C VAL A 75 41.90 -2.15 8.09
N SER A 76 42.81 -1.47 7.39
CA SER A 76 42.46 -0.60 6.27
C SER A 76 41.83 -1.39 5.12
N VAL A 77 42.43 -2.53 4.76
CA VAL A 77 41.89 -3.44 3.74
C VAL A 77 40.52 -3.99 4.16
N ALA A 78 40.38 -4.43 5.41
CA ALA A 78 39.10 -4.91 5.94
C ALA A 78 38.03 -3.80 5.95
N GLY A 79 38.41 -2.58 6.33
CA GLY A 79 37.53 -1.41 6.34
C GLY A 79 37.03 -1.04 4.95
N VAL A 80 37.93 -0.98 3.96
CA VAL A 80 37.55 -0.73 2.55
C VAL A 80 36.61 -1.82 2.04
N GLY A 81 36.91 -3.09 2.34
CA GLY A 81 36.04 -4.23 1.99
C GLY A 81 34.64 -4.10 2.61
N ALA A 82 34.56 -3.75 3.89
CA ALA A 82 33.30 -3.59 4.60
C ALA A 82 32.46 -2.40 4.07
N ILE A 83 33.09 -1.28 3.73
CA ILE A 83 32.40 -0.15 3.07
C ILE A 83 31.85 -0.59 1.71
N GLY A 84 32.65 -1.28 0.90
CA GLY A 84 32.23 -1.80 -0.40
C GLY A 84 31.03 -2.75 -0.30
N ALA A 85 31.11 -3.74 0.59
CA ALA A 85 30.02 -4.67 0.85
C ALA A 85 28.75 -3.95 1.33
N GLY A 86 28.91 -2.96 2.21
CA GLY A 86 27.82 -2.12 2.68
C GLY A 86 27.10 -1.40 1.53
N LEU A 87 27.85 -0.68 0.69
CA LEU A 87 27.30 0.05 -0.45
C LEU A 87 26.54 -0.86 -1.40
N VAL A 88 27.06 -2.06 -1.68
CA VAL A 88 26.38 -3.06 -2.51
C VAL A 88 25.09 -3.53 -1.85
N ALA A 89 25.11 -3.88 -0.57
CA ALA A 89 23.91 -4.29 0.17
C ALA A 89 22.85 -3.17 0.21
N SER A 90 23.27 -1.91 0.43
CA SER A 90 22.39 -0.74 0.42
C SER A 90 21.74 -0.54 -0.95
N PHE A 91 22.52 -0.68 -2.02
CA PHE A 91 22.01 -0.60 -3.39
C PHE A 91 21.01 -1.71 -3.70
N LEU A 92 21.29 -2.95 -3.27
CA LEU A 92 20.39 -4.08 -3.44
C LEU A 92 19.07 -3.85 -2.70
N LEU A 93 19.11 -3.52 -1.41
CA LEU A 93 17.90 -3.21 -0.61
C LEU A 93 17.08 -2.07 -1.22
N TRP A 94 17.77 -1.02 -1.69
CA TRP A 94 17.09 0.08 -2.39
C TRP A 94 16.31 -0.42 -3.60
N ARG A 95 16.93 -1.28 -4.43
CA ARG A 95 16.34 -1.78 -5.66
C ARG A 95 15.24 -2.82 -5.41
N THR A 96 15.41 -3.71 -4.44
CA THR A 96 14.51 -4.84 -4.20
C THR A 96 13.34 -4.52 -3.28
N MET A 97 13.47 -3.53 -2.38
CA MET A 97 12.41 -3.17 -1.43
C MET A 97 11.89 -1.75 -1.62
N VAL A 98 12.79 -0.75 -1.62
CA VAL A 98 12.36 0.65 -1.54
C VAL A 98 11.68 1.12 -2.83
N ILE A 99 12.18 0.71 -4.01
CA ILE A 99 11.57 1.08 -5.28
C ILE A 99 10.15 0.48 -5.42
N PRO A 100 9.92 -0.84 -5.27
CA PRO A 100 8.59 -1.41 -5.42
C PRO A 100 7.57 -0.85 -4.43
N LEU A 101 7.95 -0.62 -3.17
CA LEU A 101 7.06 -0.01 -2.17
C LEU A 101 6.61 1.41 -2.56
N ARG A 102 7.51 2.20 -3.16
CA ARG A 102 7.13 3.53 -3.68
C ARG A 102 6.22 3.43 -4.89
N THR A 103 6.44 2.44 -5.76
CA THR A 103 5.56 2.20 -6.90
C THR A 103 4.15 1.84 -6.42
N LEU A 104 4.03 0.96 -5.43
CA LEU A 104 2.77 0.62 -4.76
C LEU A 104 2.09 1.85 -4.14
N ALA A 105 2.83 2.63 -3.35
CA ALA A 105 2.28 3.84 -2.73
C ALA A 105 1.79 4.86 -3.78
N ALA A 106 2.56 5.06 -4.85
CA ALA A 106 2.16 5.95 -5.92
C ALA A 106 0.94 5.44 -6.69
N ALA A 107 0.85 4.12 -6.96
CA ALA A 107 -0.32 3.51 -7.59
C ALA A 107 -1.56 3.63 -6.69
N GLY A 108 -1.41 3.41 -5.38
CA GLY A 108 -2.49 3.60 -4.40
C GLY A 108 -3.04 5.02 -4.42
N GLN A 109 -2.18 6.04 -4.53
CA GLN A 109 -2.64 7.43 -4.69
C GLN A 109 -3.42 7.63 -5.99
N ARG A 110 -2.98 7.03 -7.11
CA ARG A 110 -3.69 7.13 -8.39
C ARG A 110 -5.08 6.48 -8.34
N ILE A 111 -5.20 5.33 -7.67
CA ILE A 111 -6.49 4.68 -7.40
C ILE A 111 -7.37 5.57 -6.53
N ALA A 112 -6.81 6.20 -5.50
CA ALA A 112 -7.54 7.16 -4.65
C ALA A 112 -8.03 8.39 -5.44
N ASP A 113 -7.30 8.80 -6.49
CA ASP A 113 -7.72 9.84 -7.43
C ASP A 113 -8.76 9.34 -8.47
N GLY A 114 -9.22 8.10 -8.38
CA GLY A 114 -10.25 7.52 -9.26
C GLY A 114 -9.72 6.71 -10.46
N ARG A 115 -8.41 6.44 -10.56
CA ARG A 115 -7.84 5.61 -11.64
C ARG A 115 -7.86 4.13 -11.27
N TYR A 116 -9.04 3.51 -11.32
CA TYR A 116 -9.24 2.12 -10.86
C TYR A 116 -8.59 1.05 -11.77
N SER A 117 -8.33 1.35 -13.04
CA SER A 117 -7.61 0.45 -13.97
C SER A 117 -6.11 0.35 -13.71
N GLU A 118 -5.58 1.09 -12.72
CA GLU A 118 -4.15 1.06 -12.40
C GLU A 118 -3.73 -0.31 -11.87
N ARG A 119 -2.55 -0.79 -12.32
CA ARG A 119 -1.95 -2.04 -11.85
C ARG A 119 -0.46 -1.86 -11.60
N VAL A 120 0.08 -2.66 -10.69
CA VAL A 120 1.51 -2.68 -10.38
C VAL A 120 2.16 -3.98 -10.85
N PRO A 121 3.41 -3.94 -11.35
CA PRO A 121 4.14 -5.14 -11.70
C PRO A 121 4.52 -5.91 -10.43
N ILE A 122 4.49 -7.24 -10.50
CA ILE A 122 4.90 -8.12 -9.40
C ILE A 122 6.44 -8.11 -9.30
N PRO A 123 7.03 -7.66 -8.18
CA PRO A 123 8.48 -7.53 -8.07
C PRO A 123 9.16 -8.89 -7.87
N VAL A 124 9.75 -9.44 -8.93
CA VAL A 124 10.45 -10.74 -8.92
C VAL A 124 11.58 -10.80 -7.87
N GLN A 125 12.29 -9.69 -7.65
CA GLN A 125 13.44 -9.62 -6.74
C GLN A 125 13.07 -9.24 -5.28
N GLY A 126 11.79 -9.01 -4.98
CA GLY A 126 11.31 -8.43 -3.71
C GLY A 126 11.09 -9.41 -2.55
N GLY A 127 11.33 -10.70 -2.77
CA GLY A 127 10.90 -11.76 -1.88
C GLY A 127 9.39 -12.03 -1.96
N GLU A 128 8.96 -13.18 -1.44
CA GLU A 128 7.58 -13.67 -1.54
C GLU A 128 6.56 -12.71 -0.91
N ALA A 129 6.86 -12.18 0.28
CA ALA A 129 5.96 -11.25 0.98
C ALA A 129 5.64 -9.99 0.16
N LEU A 130 6.63 -9.41 -0.53
CA LEU A 130 6.41 -8.21 -1.34
C LEU A 130 5.64 -8.53 -2.63
N GLN A 131 5.84 -9.72 -3.19
CA GLN A 131 5.05 -10.20 -4.32
C GLN A 131 3.59 -10.38 -3.92
N GLN A 132 3.32 -10.99 -2.76
CA GLN A 132 1.97 -11.16 -2.24
C GLN A 132 1.26 -9.82 -2.03
N VAL A 133 1.94 -8.81 -1.49
CA VAL A 133 1.38 -7.45 -1.35
C VAL A 133 1.01 -6.85 -2.71
N ALA A 134 1.83 -7.04 -3.74
CA ALA A 134 1.53 -6.57 -5.09
C ALA A 134 0.35 -7.31 -5.73
N ILE A 135 0.22 -8.61 -5.48
CA ILE A 135 -0.93 -9.43 -5.92
C ILE A 135 -2.21 -8.92 -5.26
N ASN A 136 -2.23 -8.86 -3.92
CA ASN A 136 -3.39 -8.39 -3.15
C ASN A 136 -3.78 -6.95 -3.54
N PHE A 137 -2.80 -6.09 -3.83
CA PHE A 137 -3.07 -4.74 -4.33
C PHE A 137 -3.80 -4.77 -5.68
N ASN A 138 -3.37 -5.60 -6.62
CA ASN A 138 -4.00 -5.72 -7.94
C ASN A 138 -5.40 -6.35 -7.86
N GLU A 139 -5.62 -7.30 -6.95
CA GLU A 139 -6.95 -7.86 -6.67
C GLU A 139 -7.89 -6.79 -6.11
N MET A 140 -7.44 -6.02 -5.12
CA MET A 140 -8.20 -4.89 -4.58
C MET A 140 -8.53 -3.86 -5.67
N ALA A 141 -7.55 -3.51 -6.52
CA ALA A 141 -7.76 -2.60 -7.64
C ALA A 141 -8.82 -3.12 -8.63
N SER A 142 -8.80 -4.43 -8.92
CA SER A 142 -9.80 -5.07 -9.78
C SER A 142 -11.20 -5.03 -9.17
N SER A 143 -11.33 -5.27 -7.87
CA SER A 143 -12.63 -5.18 -7.18
C SER A 143 -13.18 -3.76 -7.20
N LEU A 144 -12.33 -2.75 -6.99
CA LEU A 144 -12.74 -1.35 -7.06
C LEU A 144 -13.17 -0.94 -8.48
N GLU A 145 -12.46 -1.40 -9.51
CA GLU A 145 -12.83 -1.16 -10.90
C GLU A 145 -14.20 -1.75 -11.23
N GLN A 146 -14.47 -2.99 -10.82
CA GLN A 146 -15.79 -3.61 -11.01
C GLN A 146 -16.92 -2.84 -10.31
N VAL A 147 -16.68 -2.37 -9.09
CA VAL A 147 -17.66 -1.55 -8.35
C VAL A 147 -17.94 -0.24 -9.07
N GLU A 148 -16.92 0.43 -9.61
CA GLU A 148 -17.12 1.68 -10.36
C GLU A 148 -17.83 1.43 -11.70
N GLU A 149 -17.50 0.36 -12.42
CA GLU A 149 -18.21 -0.03 -13.65
C GLU A 149 -19.70 -0.31 -13.39
N GLN A 150 -20.02 -1.02 -12.31
CA GLN A 150 -21.39 -1.27 -11.87
C GLN A 150 -22.11 0.03 -11.53
N ARG A 151 -21.45 0.94 -10.81
CA ARG A 151 -22.00 2.26 -10.46
C ARG A 151 -22.31 3.09 -11.71
N ILE A 152 -21.39 3.17 -12.67
CA ILE A 152 -21.59 3.90 -13.93
C ILE A 152 -22.77 3.29 -14.70
N THR A 153 -22.83 1.96 -14.79
CA THR A 153 -23.91 1.23 -15.46
C THR A 153 -25.27 1.51 -14.81
N LEU A 154 -25.34 1.48 -13.47
CA LEU A 154 -26.54 1.79 -12.72
C LEU A 154 -27.03 3.21 -12.99
N ILE A 155 -26.12 4.20 -12.93
CA ILE A 155 -26.47 5.61 -13.22
C ILE A 155 -27.01 5.75 -14.65
N GLY A 156 -26.39 5.07 -15.62
CA GLY A 156 -26.86 5.04 -17.00
C GLY A 156 -28.27 4.47 -17.14
N ASN A 157 -28.51 3.32 -16.53
CA ASN A 157 -29.81 2.63 -16.55
C ASN A 157 -30.90 3.47 -15.88
N VAL A 158 -30.63 4.02 -14.70
CA VAL A 158 -31.55 4.91 -13.98
C VAL A 158 -31.91 6.12 -14.83
N THR A 159 -30.92 6.75 -15.46
CA THR A 159 -31.14 7.92 -16.31
C THR A 159 -32.03 7.58 -17.52
N HIS A 160 -31.83 6.41 -18.13
CA HIS A 160 -32.66 5.92 -19.22
C HIS A 160 -34.10 5.61 -18.80
N GLU A 161 -34.28 4.89 -17.70
CA GLU A 161 -35.59 4.52 -17.16
C GLU A 161 -36.39 5.74 -16.69
N LEU A 162 -35.74 6.81 -16.21
CA LEU A 162 -36.38 8.08 -15.85
C LEU A 162 -36.74 8.94 -17.06
N ARG A 163 -35.93 8.92 -18.14
CA ARG A 163 -36.17 9.75 -19.32
C ARG A 163 -37.49 9.40 -20.02
N THR A 164 -37.80 8.12 -20.14
CA THR A 164 -39.02 7.62 -20.82
C THR A 164 -40.32 8.17 -20.19
N PRO A 165 -40.60 7.93 -18.89
CA PRO A 165 -41.80 8.45 -18.23
C PRO A 165 -41.82 9.98 -18.19
N LEU A 166 -40.67 10.63 -18.01
CA LEU A 166 -40.59 12.09 -18.00
C LEU A 166 -40.92 12.71 -19.36
N THR A 167 -40.44 12.10 -20.45
CA THR A 167 -40.77 12.52 -21.83
C THR A 167 -42.25 12.30 -22.12
N GLY A 168 -42.82 11.18 -21.66
CA GLY A 168 -44.24 10.89 -21.78
C GLY A 168 -45.10 11.90 -21.01
N LEU A 169 -44.71 12.24 -19.78
CA LEU A 169 -45.37 13.26 -18.96
C LEU A 169 -45.32 14.64 -19.63
N LYS A 170 -44.14 15.03 -20.14
CA LYS A 170 -43.95 16.30 -20.87
C LYS A 170 -44.86 16.38 -22.09
N GLY A 171 -44.86 15.34 -22.93
CA GLY A 171 -45.73 15.29 -24.11
C GLY A 171 -47.23 15.30 -23.77
N LEU A 172 -47.61 14.76 -22.59
CA LEU A 172 -48.98 14.84 -22.12
C LEU A 172 -49.39 16.25 -21.72
N ILE A 173 -48.50 16.99 -21.05
CA ILE A 173 -48.72 18.38 -20.64
C ILE A 173 -48.76 19.28 -21.87
N GLU A 174 -47.76 19.17 -22.76
CA GLU A 174 -47.72 19.91 -24.04
C GLU A 174 -48.97 19.65 -24.88
N GLY A 175 -49.42 18.40 -24.99
CA GLY A 175 -50.64 18.08 -25.72
C GLY A 175 -51.91 18.68 -25.10
N VAL A 176 -51.94 18.94 -23.79
CA VAL A 176 -53.04 19.69 -23.16
C VAL A 176 -52.93 21.18 -23.48
N GLU A 177 -51.73 21.76 -23.44
CA GLU A 177 -51.46 23.16 -23.78
C GLU A 177 -51.80 23.49 -25.23
N ASP A 178 -51.43 22.60 -26.17
CA ASP A 178 -51.71 22.72 -27.60
C ASP A 178 -53.17 22.38 -27.97
N GLY A 179 -54.00 21.99 -26.99
CA GLY A 179 -55.40 21.63 -27.20
C GLY A 179 -55.65 20.28 -27.88
N ILE A 180 -54.61 19.47 -28.08
CA ILE A 180 -54.69 18.10 -28.62
C ILE A 180 -55.42 17.18 -27.63
N TYR A 181 -55.16 17.35 -26.33
CA TYR A 181 -55.82 16.64 -25.23
C TYR A 181 -56.74 17.57 -24.45
N LYS A 182 -57.95 17.11 -24.15
CA LYS A 182 -58.87 17.86 -23.29
C LYS A 182 -58.40 17.84 -21.83
N PRO A 183 -58.48 18.95 -21.08
CA PRO A 183 -58.17 19.01 -19.65
C PRO A 183 -59.32 18.41 -18.83
N GLU A 184 -59.53 17.11 -18.98
CA GLU A 184 -60.60 16.35 -18.34
C GLU A 184 -60.02 15.37 -17.29
N PRO A 185 -60.85 14.85 -16.36
CA PRO A 185 -60.38 13.94 -15.31
C PRO A 185 -59.59 12.74 -15.82
N LYS A 186 -59.88 12.26 -17.03
CA LYS A 186 -59.15 11.15 -17.68
C LYS A 186 -57.70 11.52 -18.00
N THR A 187 -57.45 12.75 -18.44
CA THR A 187 -56.11 13.26 -18.76
C THR A 187 -55.29 13.47 -17.49
N PHE A 188 -55.86 14.09 -16.45
CA PHE A 188 -55.20 14.22 -15.15
C PHE A 188 -54.92 12.86 -14.49
N LYS A 189 -55.81 11.86 -14.64
CA LYS A 189 -55.52 10.48 -14.20
C LYS A 189 -54.34 9.85 -14.94
N ARG A 190 -54.10 10.18 -16.22
CA ARG A 190 -52.91 9.70 -16.96
C ARG A 190 -51.63 10.35 -16.42
N ILE A 191 -51.65 11.66 -16.17
CA ILE A 191 -50.54 12.40 -15.53
C ILE A 191 -50.23 11.77 -14.17
N GLY A 192 -51.25 11.59 -13.32
CA GLY A 192 -51.10 10.99 -11.99
C GLY A 192 -50.48 9.60 -12.03
N ARG A 193 -50.92 8.72 -12.96
CA ARG A 193 -50.32 7.38 -13.11
C ARG A 193 -48.84 7.42 -13.47
N GLU A 194 -48.42 8.37 -14.30
CA GLU A 194 -47.01 8.48 -14.68
C GLU A 194 -46.16 9.05 -13.55
N MET A 195 -46.72 9.96 -12.75
CA MET A 195 -46.10 10.41 -11.50
C MET A 195 -45.97 9.26 -10.48
N ASP A 196 -47.01 8.43 -10.30
CA ASP A 196 -46.94 7.26 -9.43
C ASP A 196 -45.87 6.27 -9.89
N ARG A 197 -45.70 6.12 -11.21
CA ARG A 197 -44.66 5.27 -11.80
C ARG A 197 -43.25 5.81 -11.52
N LEU A 198 -43.05 7.13 -11.65
CA LEU A 198 -41.80 7.80 -11.28
C LEU A 198 -41.49 7.63 -9.79
N THR A 199 -42.48 7.81 -8.91
CA THR A 199 -42.32 7.63 -7.46
C THR A 199 -41.87 6.21 -7.12
N ARG A 200 -42.54 5.18 -7.66
CA ARG A 200 -42.14 3.78 -7.45
C ARG A 200 -40.71 3.52 -7.91
N LEU A 201 -40.30 4.03 -9.07
CA LEU A 201 -38.93 3.86 -9.57
C LEU A 201 -37.90 4.53 -8.64
N ILE A 202 -38.20 5.71 -8.11
CA ILE A 202 -37.33 6.40 -7.14
C ILE A 202 -37.23 5.57 -5.84
N ASP A 203 -38.34 5.05 -5.33
CA ASP A 203 -38.37 4.20 -4.14
C ASP A 203 -37.52 2.93 -4.34
N ASP A 204 -37.63 2.29 -5.50
CA ASP A 204 -36.83 1.11 -5.86
C ASP A 204 -35.32 1.41 -5.87
N ILE A 205 -34.91 2.57 -6.40
CA ILE A 205 -33.50 3.01 -6.39
C ILE A 205 -33.02 3.29 -4.96
N GLN A 206 -33.84 3.94 -4.13
CA GLN A 206 -33.50 4.18 -2.73
C GLN A 206 -33.35 2.88 -1.95
N ASN A 207 -34.23 1.91 -2.19
CA ASN A 207 -34.15 0.59 -1.59
C ASN A 207 -32.86 -0.12 -2.01
N LEU A 208 -32.52 -0.10 -3.30
CA LEU A 208 -31.27 -0.67 -3.81
C LEU A 208 -30.05 -0.02 -3.15
N SER A 209 -30.01 1.31 -3.05
CA SER A 209 -28.91 2.02 -2.40
C SER A 209 -28.74 1.65 -0.92
N ARG A 210 -29.85 1.40 -0.20
CA ARG A 210 -29.80 0.91 1.20
C ARG A 210 -29.27 -0.51 1.28
N ILE A 211 -29.59 -1.38 0.31
CA ILE A 211 -29.05 -2.75 0.24
C ILE A 211 -27.53 -2.69 0.05
N GLU A 212 -27.05 -1.90 -0.92
CA GLU A 212 -25.62 -1.76 -1.24
C GLU A 212 -24.80 -1.16 -0.09
N ALA A 213 -25.38 -0.22 0.67
CA ALA A 213 -24.74 0.36 1.85
C ALA A 213 -24.67 -0.62 3.05
N ALA A 214 -25.05 -1.89 2.88
CA ALA A 214 -25.23 -2.88 3.94
C ALA A 214 -26.15 -2.37 5.08
N ALA A 215 -27.02 -1.41 4.78
CA ALA A 215 -27.91 -0.78 5.76
C ALA A 215 -29.17 -1.60 6.03
N ILE A 216 -29.34 -2.74 5.35
CA ILE A 216 -30.45 -3.67 5.55
C ILE A 216 -29.95 -4.90 6.29
N HIS A 217 -30.36 -5.03 7.55
CA HIS A 217 -30.20 -6.27 8.30
C HIS A 217 -31.25 -7.27 7.83
N LEU A 218 -30.79 -8.38 7.25
CA LEU A 218 -31.65 -9.50 6.89
C LEU A 218 -31.93 -10.34 8.14
N GLU A 219 -33.18 -10.35 8.59
CA GLU A 219 -33.63 -11.26 9.66
C GLU A 219 -34.11 -12.57 9.05
N PHE A 220 -33.29 -13.61 9.20
CA PHE A 220 -33.66 -14.97 8.80
C PHE A 220 -34.45 -15.64 9.94
N ARG A 221 -35.72 -15.98 9.67
CA ARG A 221 -36.59 -16.72 10.59
C ARG A 221 -37.32 -17.84 9.86
N ALA A 222 -37.56 -18.96 10.55
CA ALA A 222 -38.42 -20.01 10.02
C ALA A 222 -39.86 -19.49 9.92
N PHE A 223 -40.53 -19.75 8.79
CA PHE A 223 -41.92 -19.35 8.56
C PHE A 223 -42.67 -20.41 7.74
N SER A 224 -44.00 -20.45 7.86
CA SER A 224 -44.86 -21.35 7.07
C SER A 224 -45.06 -20.79 5.67
N LEU A 225 -44.62 -21.53 4.65
CA LEU A 225 -44.84 -21.16 3.26
C LEU A 225 -46.32 -21.17 2.89
N GLU A 226 -47.10 -22.11 3.43
CA GLU A 226 -48.55 -22.20 3.19
C GLU A 226 -49.28 -20.94 3.66
N GLU A 227 -48.92 -20.46 4.85
CA GLU A 227 -49.56 -19.28 5.44
C GLU A 227 -49.19 -17.99 4.69
N LEU A 228 -47.94 -17.87 4.27
CA LEU A 228 -47.50 -16.75 3.42
C LEU A 228 -48.25 -16.73 2.09
N VAL A 229 -48.34 -17.86 1.39
CA VAL A 229 -49.06 -17.95 0.11
C VAL A 229 -50.54 -17.61 0.29
N ARG A 230 -51.16 -18.09 1.38
CA ARG A 230 -52.55 -17.77 1.71
C ARG A 230 -52.76 -16.28 2.00
N GLN A 231 -51.82 -15.63 2.71
CA GLN A 231 -51.86 -14.17 2.95
C GLN A 231 -51.71 -13.37 1.66
N VAL A 232 -50.74 -13.72 0.81
CA VAL A 232 -50.51 -12.99 -0.45
C VAL A 232 -51.70 -13.14 -1.40
N THR A 233 -52.25 -14.36 -1.54
CA THR A 233 -53.39 -14.62 -2.42
C THR A 233 -54.68 -13.98 -1.94
N SER A 234 -54.92 -13.90 -0.62
CA SER A 234 -56.07 -13.18 -0.07
C SER A 234 -55.95 -11.67 -0.29
N HIS A 235 -54.76 -11.11 -0.10
CA HIS A 235 -54.49 -9.68 -0.34
C HIS A 235 -54.65 -9.30 -1.82
N MET A 236 -54.12 -10.12 -2.74
CA MET A 236 -54.27 -9.90 -4.19
C MET A 236 -55.73 -10.01 -4.67
N ARG A 237 -56.53 -10.94 -4.11
CA ARG A 237 -57.97 -11.02 -4.42
C ARG A 237 -58.72 -9.76 -3.98
N GLY A 238 -58.38 -9.21 -2.81
CA GLY A 238 -58.98 -7.97 -2.32
C GLY A 238 -58.76 -6.78 -3.25
N MET A 239 -57.58 -6.67 -3.87
CA MET A 239 -57.28 -5.62 -4.85
C MET A 239 -57.93 -5.83 -6.22
N ALA A 240 -58.22 -7.08 -6.61
CA ALA A 240 -58.91 -7.38 -7.88
C ALA A 240 -60.44 -7.14 -7.81
N SER A 241 -60.99 -7.03 -6.60
CA SER A 241 -62.42 -6.76 -6.34
C SER A 241 -62.77 -5.28 -6.10
N ALA A 242 -61.81 -4.37 -6.20
CA ALA A 242 -61.97 -2.91 -6.05
C ALA A 242 -61.70 -2.18 -7.37
#